data_AF-A0A0F9UH45-F1
#
_entry.id   AF-A0A0F9UH45-F1
#
_cell.length_a   1.000
_cell.length_b   1.000
_cell.length_c   1.000
_cell.angle_alpha   90.00
_cell.angle_beta   90.00
_cell.angle_gamma   90.00
#
_symmetry.space_group_name_H-M   'P 1'
#
loop_
_entity.id
_entity.type
_entity.pdbx_description
1 polymer ?
#
loop_
_entity_poly.entity_id
_entity_poly.type
_entity_poly.pdbx_seq_one_letter_code
_entity_poly.pdbx_strand_id
1 'polypeptide(L)'
;MSEDNDTDEQVKSEDKPEEKPEEKPEEKPEEKLFTQAEVDGFIKDRLAREKQTASRKSTTAQDELKAATGTIEAYEKVLQKQLDSQTTDLPDSIKKILGKLTITEQLDWLADPENSINKRTKTPKTPVTARGAENFVPSDVGKVF
;
A
#
# COMPACT_ATOMS: atom_id res chain seq x y z
N MET A 1 -37.03 -23.82 97.79
CA MET A 1 -36.08 -24.41 96.84
C MET A 1 -34.72 -24.17 97.48
N SER A 2 -34.25 -25.02 98.40
CA SER A 2 -33.71 -26.39 98.16
C SER A 2 -32.50 -26.31 97.23
N GLU A 3 -31.29 -26.84 97.45
CA GLU A 3 -30.61 -27.72 98.42
C GLU A 3 -29.09 -27.49 98.10
N ASP A 4 -28.22 -27.29 99.09
CA ASP A 4 -27.16 -28.21 99.57
C ASP A 4 -25.95 -28.53 98.65
N ASN A 5 -24.77 -28.42 99.31
CA ASN A 5 -23.44 -29.05 99.11
C ASN A 5 -22.52 -28.62 97.96
N ASP A 6 -21.34 -28.03 98.22
CA ASP A 6 -20.08 -28.58 98.81
C ASP A 6 -19.38 -29.62 97.91
N THR A 7 -18.20 -29.30 97.36
CA THR A 7 -16.85 -29.73 97.83
C THR A 7 -15.82 -29.71 96.68
N ASP A 8 -14.60 -29.27 97.02
CA ASP A 8 -13.27 -29.69 96.51
C ASP A 8 -12.93 -29.64 95.01
N GLU A 9 -11.82 -28.98 94.64
CA GLU A 9 -10.47 -29.53 94.85
C GLU A 9 -9.40 -28.49 94.43
N GLN A 10 -8.36 -28.37 95.25
CA GLN A 10 -7.13 -27.66 94.94
C GLN A 10 -6.36 -28.36 93.81
N VAL A 11 -5.85 -27.64 92.80
CA VAL A 11 -4.49 -27.90 92.28
C VAL A 11 -3.82 -26.60 91.82
N LYS A 12 -2.85 -26.20 92.63
CA LYS A 12 -1.76 -25.27 92.34
C LYS A 12 -0.91 -25.82 91.19
N SER A 13 -0.68 -25.04 90.13
CA SER A 13 0.41 -25.30 89.18
C SER A 13 1.25 -24.04 89.01
N GLU A 14 2.44 -24.13 89.59
CA GLU A 14 3.52 -23.15 89.52
C GLU A 14 4.05 -23.03 88.09
N ASP A 15 4.36 -21.78 87.77
CA ASP A 15 5.05 -21.28 86.59
C ASP A 15 6.37 -22.04 86.35
N LYS A 16 6.51 -22.65 85.17
CA LYS A 16 7.71 -23.35 84.69
C LYS A 16 8.30 -22.53 83.54
N PRO A 17 9.60 -22.22 83.54
CA PRO A 17 10.19 -21.37 82.52
C PRO A 17 10.28 -22.10 81.17
N GLU A 18 9.98 -21.29 80.15
CA GLU A 18 9.95 -21.52 78.72
C GLU A 18 11.30 -22.00 78.17
N GLU A 19 11.33 -23.16 77.49
CA GLU A 19 12.48 -23.60 76.69
C GLU A 19 12.03 -23.83 75.24
N LYS A 20 12.37 -22.80 74.43
CA LYS A 20 12.54 -22.69 72.97
C LYS A 20 12.24 -23.93 72.09
N PRO A 21 11.39 -23.83 71.05
CA PRO A 21 11.30 -24.86 70.01
C PRO A 21 12.42 -24.71 68.97
N GLU A 22 13.00 -25.84 68.56
CA GLU A 22 13.99 -25.99 67.50
C GLU A 22 13.51 -25.44 66.14
N GLU A 23 14.35 -24.59 65.54
CA GLU A 23 14.15 -23.95 64.24
C GLU A 23 14.55 -24.91 63.11
N LYS A 24 13.58 -25.25 62.27
CA LYS A 24 13.70 -26.06 61.05
C LYS A 24 14.54 -25.28 60.02
N PRO A 25 15.48 -25.89 59.26
CA PRO A 25 16.28 -25.15 58.30
C PRO A 25 15.41 -24.74 57.10
N GLU A 26 15.29 -23.43 56.86
CA GLU A 26 14.74 -22.85 55.63
C GLU A 26 15.65 -23.20 54.44
N GLU A 27 15.18 -24.06 53.53
CA GLU A 27 15.73 -24.22 52.19
C GLU A 27 15.56 -22.92 51.41
N LYS A 28 16.65 -22.16 51.26
CA LYS A 28 16.71 -21.06 50.29
C LYS A 28 16.46 -21.62 48.88
N PRO A 29 15.70 -20.92 48.02
CA PRO A 29 15.54 -21.34 46.63
C PRO A 29 16.93 -21.34 45.97
N GLU A 30 17.37 -22.50 45.49
CA GLU A 30 18.59 -22.63 44.72
C GLU A 30 18.43 -21.81 43.43
N GLU A 31 19.08 -20.64 43.40
CA GLU A 31 19.20 -19.83 42.20
C GLU A 31 19.94 -20.66 41.14
N LYS A 32 19.22 -21.11 40.11
CA LYS A 32 19.82 -21.80 38.96
C LYS A 32 20.79 -20.85 38.26
N LEU A 33 22.08 -21.09 38.45
CA LEU A 33 23.14 -20.42 37.71
C LEU A 33 23.27 -21.08 36.33
N PHE A 34 23.07 -20.29 35.28
CA PHE A 34 23.31 -20.76 33.92
C PHE A 34 24.81 -20.93 33.68
N THR A 35 25.18 -22.05 33.06
CA THR A 35 26.53 -22.28 32.55
C THR A 35 26.76 -21.45 31.29
N GLN A 36 28.02 -21.12 30.99
CA GLN A 36 28.35 -20.38 29.76
C GLN A 36 27.86 -21.09 28.50
N ALA A 37 27.90 -22.43 28.48
CA ALA A 37 27.42 -23.22 27.36
C ALA A 37 25.89 -23.08 27.13
N GLU A 38 25.11 -22.96 28.21
CA GLU A 38 23.67 -22.70 28.11
C GLU A 38 23.39 -21.29 27.58
N VAL A 39 24.14 -20.29 28.06
CA VAL A 39 24.05 -18.90 27.56
C VAL A 39 24.39 -18.83 26.08
N ASP A 40 25.47 -19.48 25.65
CA ASP A 40 25.87 -19.55 24.24
C ASP A 40 24.80 -20.27 23.39
N GLY A 41 24.16 -21.30 23.95
CA GLY A 41 23.03 -22.00 23.34
C GLY A 41 21.83 -21.08 23.11
N PHE A 42 21.43 -20.29 24.12
CA PHE A 42 20.35 -19.33 24.00
C PHE A 42 20.65 -18.23 22.98
N ILE A 43 21.88 -17.74 22.93
CA ILE A 43 22.29 -16.73 21.94
C ILE A 43 22.20 -17.31 20.52
N LYS A 44 22.69 -18.53 20.30
CA LYS A 44 22.61 -19.19 18.99
C LYS A 44 21.17 -19.43 18.55
N ASP A 45 20.30 -19.92 19.44
CA ASP A 45 18.89 -20.14 19.13
C ASP A 45 18.19 -18.82 18.78
N ARG A 46 18.44 -17.75 19.55
CA ARG A 46 17.90 -16.43 19.25
C ARG A 46 18.36 -15.91 17.89
N LEU A 47 19.66 -15.99 17.59
CA LEU A 47 20.21 -15.58 16.30
C LEU A 47 19.63 -16.40 15.13
N ALA A 48 19.41 -17.70 15.33
CA ALA A 48 18.80 -18.56 14.32
C ALA A 48 17.34 -18.16 14.05
N ARG A 49 16.55 -17.87 15.09
CA ARG A 49 15.17 -17.40 14.97
C ARG A 49 15.11 -16.02 14.31
N GLU A 50 15.98 -15.09 14.70
CA GLU A 50 16.05 -13.76 14.09
C GLU A 50 16.42 -13.85 12.60
N LYS A 51 17.41 -14.66 12.25
CA LYS A 51 17.77 -14.92 10.84
C LYS A 51 16.62 -15.54 10.05
N GLN A 52 15.92 -16.50 10.64
CA GLN A 52 14.79 -17.17 9.98
C GLN A 52 13.62 -16.18 9.75
N THR A 53 13.29 -15.36 10.74
CA THR A 53 12.24 -14.34 10.60
C THR A 53 12.62 -13.27 9.59
N ALA A 54 13.87 -12.80 9.58
CA ALA A 54 14.37 -11.86 8.58
C ALA A 54 14.35 -12.45 7.17
N SER A 55 14.79 -13.70 7.01
CA SER A 55 14.75 -14.41 5.72
C SER A 55 13.33 -14.55 5.20
N ARG A 56 12.38 -14.98 6.03
CA ARG A 56 10.96 -15.08 5.66
C ARG A 56 10.41 -13.73 5.21
N LYS A 57 10.64 -12.66 5.97
CA LYS A 57 10.18 -11.30 5.61
C LYS A 57 10.78 -10.83 4.28
N SER A 58 12.05 -11.14 4.04
CA SER A 58 12.73 -10.80 2.78
C SER A 58 12.14 -11.57 1.61
N THR A 59 11.88 -12.87 1.75
CA THR A 59 11.27 -13.69 0.70
C THR A 59 9.86 -13.22 0.40
N THR A 60 9.02 -12.98 1.42
CA THR A 60 7.65 -12.51 1.20
C THR A 60 7.63 -11.15 0.51
N ALA A 61 8.47 -10.20 0.92
CA ALA A 61 8.56 -8.89 0.27
C ALA A 61 9.02 -9.01 -1.20
N GLN A 62 9.94 -9.93 -1.48
CA GLN A 62 10.41 -10.17 -2.85
C GLN A 62 9.33 -10.80 -3.73
N ASP A 63 8.55 -11.74 -3.18
CA ASP A 63 7.45 -12.39 -3.92
C ASP A 63 6.29 -11.41 -4.16
N GLU A 64 5.95 -10.57 -3.18
CA GLU A 64 4.99 -9.47 -3.34
C GLU A 64 5.42 -8.47 -4.41
N LEU A 65 6.70 -8.08 -4.41
CA LEU A 65 7.25 -7.18 -5.43
C LEU A 65 7.14 -7.81 -6.83
N LYS A 66 7.52 -9.08 -6.98
CA LYS A 66 7.41 -9.79 -8.27
C LYS A 66 5.96 -9.90 -8.74
N ALA A 67 5.02 -10.16 -7.82
CA ALA A 67 3.60 -10.19 -8.14
C ALA A 67 3.10 -8.82 -8.61
N ALA A 68 3.48 -7.74 -7.91
CA ALA A 68 3.11 -6.38 -8.29
C ALA A 68 3.73 -5.94 -9.62
N THR A 69 5.00 -6.26 -9.88
CA THR A 69 5.62 -5.95 -11.19
C THR A 69 4.95 -6.75 -12.30
N GLY A 70 4.62 -8.02 -12.07
CA GLY A 70 3.91 -8.85 -13.05
C GLY A 70 2.52 -8.32 -13.40
N THR A 71 1.77 -7.79 -12.43
CA THR A 71 0.46 -7.17 -12.70
C THR A 71 0.61 -5.85 -13.44
N ILE A 72 1.57 -5.01 -13.06
CA ILE A 72 1.86 -3.74 -13.76
C ILE A 72 2.20 -4.00 -15.23
N GLU A 73 3.11 -4.93 -15.52
CA GLU A 73 3.46 -5.29 -16.90
C GLU A 73 2.26 -5.81 -17.70
N ALA A 74 1.35 -6.56 -17.06
CA ALA A 74 0.14 -7.03 -17.71
C ALA A 74 -0.80 -5.86 -18.06
N TYR A 75 -0.99 -4.90 -17.15
CA TYR A 75 -1.77 -3.69 -17.41
C TYR A 75 -1.13 -2.81 -18.48
N GLU A 76 0.18 -2.60 -18.45
CA GLU A 76 0.90 -1.83 -19.48
C GLU A 76 0.70 -2.44 -20.88
N LYS A 77 0.74 -3.76 -21.02
CA LYS A 77 0.46 -4.44 -22.29
C LYS A 77 -0.98 -4.21 -22.78
N VAL A 78 -1.95 -4.16 -21.87
CA VAL A 78 -3.35 -3.87 -22.21
C VAL A 78 -3.49 -2.43 -22.68
N LEU A 79 -2.89 -1.49 -21.94
CA LEU A 79 -2.89 -0.06 -22.31
C LEU A 79 -2.20 0.18 -23.65
N GLN A 80 -1.07 -0.50 -23.91
CA GLN A 80 -0.37 -0.40 -25.20
C GLN A 80 -1.25 -0.89 -26.36
N LYS A 81 -1.95 -2.01 -26.20
CA LYS A 81 -2.89 -2.50 -27.25
C LYS A 81 -4.02 -1.51 -27.51
N GLN A 82 -4.55 -0.89 -26.46
CA GLN A 82 -5.56 0.15 -26.60
C GLN A 82 -5.01 1.35 -27.37
N LEU A 83 -3.80 1.80 -27.02
CA LEU A 83 -3.13 2.91 -27.67
C LEU A 83 -2.86 2.61 -29.16
N ASP A 84 -2.36 1.42 -29.48
CA ASP A 84 -2.14 0.99 -30.86
C ASP A 84 -3.44 1.04 -31.67
N SER A 85 -4.57 0.62 -31.10
CA SER A 85 -5.88 0.68 -31.77
C SER A 85 -6.37 2.11 -32.03
N GLN A 86 -6.05 3.05 -31.14
CA GLN A 86 -6.47 4.45 -31.26
C GLN A 86 -5.53 5.26 -32.15
N THR A 87 -4.27 4.87 -32.28
CA THR A 87 -3.25 5.59 -33.03
C THR A 87 -3.12 5.14 -34.49
N THR A 88 -3.79 4.08 -34.93
CA THR A 88 -3.75 3.59 -36.33
C THR A 88 -4.02 4.71 -37.34
N ASP A 89 -5.11 5.45 -37.14
CA ASP A 89 -5.61 6.49 -38.04
C ASP A 89 -4.98 7.87 -37.84
N LEU A 90 -4.03 8.00 -36.88
CA LEU A 90 -3.39 9.28 -36.60
C LEU A 90 -2.28 9.61 -37.62
N PRO A 91 -2.16 10.89 -38.05
CA PRO A 91 -1.03 11.38 -38.82
C PRO A 91 0.32 11.14 -38.14
N ASP A 92 1.36 10.86 -38.93
CA ASP A 92 2.71 10.58 -38.44
C ASP A 92 3.32 11.72 -37.60
N SER A 93 2.95 12.97 -37.89
CA SER A 93 3.38 14.13 -37.10
C SER A 93 2.89 14.04 -35.65
N ILE A 94 1.66 13.55 -35.44
CA ILE A 94 1.07 13.41 -34.11
C ILE A 94 1.64 12.17 -33.41
N LYS A 95 1.84 11.06 -34.14
CA LYS A 95 2.53 9.87 -33.61
C LYS A 95 3.93 10.19 -33.06
N LYS A 96 4.68 11.08 -33.73
CA LYS A 96 6.00 11.55 -33.27
C LYS A 96 5.95 12.37 -31.97
N ILE A 97 4.86 13.10 -31.75
CA ILE A 97 4.67 13.88 -30.52
C ILE A 97 4.25 12.92 -29.40
N LEU A 98 3.27 12.05 -29.66
CA LEU A 98 2.79 11.05 -28.70
C LEU A 98 3.91 10.10 -28.26
N GLY A 99 4.82 9.70 -29.14
CA GLY A 99 5.97 8.85 -28.78
C GLY A 99 6.95 9.46 -27.77
N LYS A 100 6.80 10.74 -27.40
CA LYS A 100 7.57 11.37 -26.32
C LYS A 100 6.87 11.34 -24.96
N LEU A 101 5.58 11.00 -24.94
CA LEU A 101 4.74 10.93 -23.75
C LEU A 101 4.73 9.48 -23.22
N THR A 102 4.44 9.32 -21.93
CA THR A 102 4.16 8.00 -21.34
C THR A 102 2.83 7.44 -21.86
N ILE A 103 2.63 6.12 -21.78
CA ILE A 103 1.41 5.45 -22.31
C ILE A 103 0.13 6.07 -21.71
N THR A 104 0.15 6.39 -20.41
CA THR A 104 -0.99 7.00 -19.72
C THR A 104 -1.29 8.41 -20.23
N GLU A 105 -0.26 9.23 -20.42
CA GLU A 105 -0.42 10.59 -20.96
C GLU A 105 -0.87 10.57 -22.43
N GLN A 106 -0.41 9.58 -23.21
CA GLN A 106 -0.87 9.39 -24.58
C GLN A 106 -2.36 9.06 -24.62
N LEU A 107 -2.84 8.16 -23.75
CA LEU A 107 -4.26 7.83 -23.66
C LEU A 107 -5.11 9.00 -23.16
N ASP A 108 -4.59 9.77 -22.20
CA ASP A 108 -5.28 10.97 -21.69
C ASP A 108 -5.41 12.04 -22.78
N TRP A 109 -4.33 12.28 -23.54
CA TRP A 109 -4.36 13.18 -24.69
C TRP A 109 -5.35 12.74 -25.76
N LEU A 110 -5.43 11.44 -26.05
CA LEU A 110 -6.38 10.87 -27.02
C LEU A 110 -7.83 10.90 -26.53
N ALA A 111 -8.06 10.89 -25.21
CA ALA A 111 -9.38 10.96 -24.62
C ALA A 111 -9.95 12.39 -24.61
N ASP A 112 -9.09 13.40 -24.75
CA ASP A 112 -9.50 14.79 -24.80
C ASP A 112 -10.25 15.10 -26.11
N PRO A 113 -11.53 15.52 -26.04
CA PRO A 113 -12.31 15.86 -27.22
C PRO A 113 -11.71 17.03 -28.02
N GLU A 114 -10.91 17.92 -27.41
CA GLU A 114 -10.24 19.00 -28.14
C GLU A 114 -9.15 18.48 -29.08
N ASN A 115 -8.55 17.34 -28.75
CA ASN A 115 -7.52 16.69 -29.55
C ASN A 115 -8.10 15.71 -30.58
N SER A 116 -9.42 15.53 -30.58
CA SER A 116 -10.09 14.73 -31.60
C SER A 116 -9.87 15.37 -32.97
N ILE A 117 -9.18 14.64 -33.85
CA ILE A 117 -9.00 15.05 -35.24
C ILE A 117 -10.36 14.87 -35.93
N ASN A 118 -11.24 15.84 -35.76
CA ASN A 118 -12.52 15.90 -36.45
C ASN A 118 -12.24 15.73 -37.94
N LYS A 119 -12.71 14.60 -38.52
CA LYS A 119 -12.62 14.33 -39.95
C LYS A 119 -13.25 15.52 -40.65
N ARG A 120 -12.44 16.34 -41.32
CA ARG A 120 -12.89 17.57 -42.01
C ARG A 120 -14.20 17.28 -42.72
N THR A 121 -15.28 17.87 -42.24
CA THR A 121 -16.56 17.84 -42.94
C THR A 121 -16.30 18.41 -44.32
N LYS A 122 -16.75 17.70 -45.36
CA LYS A 122 -16.59 18.12 -46.76
C LYS A 122 -16.96 19.59 -46.85
N THR A 123 -15.99 20.46 -47.08
CA THR A 123 -16.27 21.87 -47.32
C THR A 123 -17.27 21.93 -48.46
N PRO A 124 -18.39 22.66 -48.32
CA PRO A 124 -19.32 22.84 -49.42
C PRO A 124 -18.52 23.41 -50.59
N LYS A 125 -18.72 22.85 -51.79
CA LYS A 125 -18.08 23.39 -52.99
C LYS A 125 -18.45 24.87 -53.06
N THR A 126 -17.45 25.74 -53.04
CA THR A 126 -17.62 27.14 -53.42
C THR A 126 -18.39 27.16 -54.74
N PRO A 127 -19.52 27.89 -54.83
CA PRO A 127 -20.31 27.92 -56.05
C PRO A 127 -19.39 28.32 -57.19
N VAL A 128 -19.23 27.40 -58.16
CA VAL A 128 -18.55 27.70 -59.41
C VAL A 128 -19.40 28.78 -60.05
N THR A 129 -18.91 30.01 -60.09
CA THR A 129 -19.52 31.07 -60.89
C THR A 129 -19.52 30.53 -62.31
N ALA A 130 -20.69 30.07 -62.76
CA ALA A 130 -20.87 29.68 -64.14
C ALA A 130 -20.52 30.92 -64.96
N ARG A 131 -19.40 30.83 -65.67
CA ARG A 131 -19.02 31.58 -66.86
C ARG A 131 -20.15 32.50 -67.34
N GLY A 132 -20.10 33.74 -66.89
CA GLY A 132 -21.10 34.78 -67.11
C GLY A 132 -20.60 36.12 -66.58
N ALA A 133 -19.34 36.43 -66.91
CA ALA A 133 -18.79 37.77 -66.77
C ALA A 133 -19.38 38.66 -67.87
N GLU A 134 -20.67 38.98 -67.78
CA GLU A 134 -21.29 40.05 -68.55
C GLU A 134 -22.29 40.76 -67.63
N ASN A 135 -22.15 42.08 -67.49
CA ASN A 135 -22.98 43.02 -66.74
C ASN A 135 -22.58 43.36 -65.30
N PHE A 136 -21.28 43.52 -65.02
CA PHE A 136 -20.89 44.58 -64.08
C PHE A 136 -20.75 45.88 -64.87
N VAL A 137 -21.83 46.67 -64.90
CA VAL A 137 -21.76 48.07 -65.32
C VAL A 137 -21.45 48.88 -64.07
N PRO A 138 -20.26 49.48 -63.92
CA PRO A 138 -20.04 50.46 -62.87
C PRO A 138 -20.97 51.63 -63.16
N SER A 139 -21.91 51.89 -62.25
CA SER A 139 -22.73 53.10 -62.27
C SER A 139 -21.80 54.31 -62.23
N ASP A 140 -21.71 54.99 -63.37
CA ASP A 140 -21.56 56.42 -63.55
C ASP A 140 -20.78 57.16 -62.44
N VAL A 141 -19.45 57.21 -62.61
CA VAL A 141 -18.60 58.15 -61.89
C VAL A 141 -18.20 59.26 -62.87
N GLY A 142 -19.01 60.31 -62.90
CA GLY A 142 -18.54 61.69 -63.04
C GLY A 142 -18.21 62.21 -64.43
N LYS A 143 -19.09 63.07 -64.95
CA LYS A 143 -18.65 64.26 -65.70
C LYS A 143 -19.60 65.43 -65.45
N VAL A 144 -19.25 66.20 -64.42
CA VAL A 144 -19.61 67.62 -64.33
C VAL A 144 -18.48 68.39 -65.04
N PHE A 145 -18.84 69.50 -65.68
CA PHE A 145 -18.07 70.41 -66.55
C PHE A 145 -18.31 70.21 -68.05
#